data_AF-A0A3P1CEV9-F1
#
_entry.id   AF-A0A3P1CEV9-F1
#
_cell.length_a   1.000
_cell.length_b   1.000
_cell.length_c   1.000
_cell.angle_alpha   90.00
_cell.angle_beta   90.00
_cell.angle_gamma   90.00
#
_symmetry.space_group_name_H-M   'P 1'
#
loop_
_entity.id
_entity.type
_entity.pdbx_description
1 polymer ?
#
loop_
_entity_poly.entity_id
_entity_poly.type
_entity_poly.pdbx_seq_one_letter_code
_entity_poly.pdbx_strand_id
1 'polypeptide(L)'
;MKHLLISLSALWLLVSLGLSAPAQAQQTSTTQLKSIHLFDMPAGVTEAKLSAVIGELNTVIKRLGYSNAGYTLYKVDGKGADKYRYFFEGNWPNASVYQKIHDDKSFQEADKKLGAVYEKIKAVELYRRLVRVP
;
A
#
# COMPACT_ATOMS: atom_id res chain seq x y z
N MET A 1 -12.52 -25.30 -77.83
CA MET A 1 -12.07 -23.96 -77.38
C MET A 1 -12.32 -23.84 -75.88
N LYS A 2 -11.25 -23.52 -75.13
CA LYS A 2 -11.22 -22.95 -73.75
C LYS A 2 -11.71 -23.86 -72.60
N HIS A 3 -10.78 -24.56 -71.93
CA HIS A 3 -10.07 -24.23 -70.66
C HIS A 3 -11.00 -24.26 -69.43
N LEU A 4 -10.96 -25.30 -68.58
CA LEU A 4 -9.99 -25.59 -67.50
C LEU A 4 -10.12 -24.62 -66.30
N LEU A 5 -10.62 -25.10 -65.15
CA LEU A 5 -9.85 -25.23 -63.90
C LEU A 5 -10.79 -25.51 -62.70
N ILE A 6 -10.46 -26.59 -61.99
CA ILE A 6 -10.95 -26.99 -60.68
C ILE A 6 -10.39 -26.00 -59.66
N SER A 7 -11.23 -25.36 -58.83
CA SER A 7 -10.76 -24.69 -57.61
C SER A 7 -11.11 -25.51 -56.38
N LEU A 8 -10.12 -26.28 -55.94
CA LEU A 8 -10.02 -26.80 -54.60
C LEU A 8 -9.53 -25.64 -53.73
N SER A 9 -10.34 -25.07 -52.85
CA SER A 9 -9.86 -24.22 -51.76
C SER A 9 -10.84 -24.26 -50.61
N ALA A 10 -10.38 -24.97 -49.59
CA ALA A 10 -11.05 -25.28 -48.35
C ALA A 10 -11.39 -24.02 -47.54
N LEU A 11 -12.62 -24.00 -47.01
CA LEU A 11 -12.90 -23.90 -45.58
C LEU A 11 -11.88 -23.10 -44.74
N TRP A 12 -12.09 -21.79 -44.63
CA TRP A 12 -11.60 -20.99 -43.50
C TRP A 12 -12.71 -20.04 -43.02
N LEU A 13 -13.71 -20.62 -42.36
CA LEU A 13 -14.57 -19.86 -41.44
C LEU A 13 -13.78 -19.72 -40.13
N LEU A 14 -12.93 -18.69 -40.03
CA LEU A 14 -12.36 -18.29 -38.74
C LEU A 14 -13.49 -17.66 -37.93
N VAL A 15 -14.21 -18.51 -37.21
CA VAL A 15 -14.95 -18.10 -36.03
C VAL A 15 -13.91 -17.58 -35.05
N SER A 16 -13.75 -16.26 -35.01
CA SER A 16 -13.10 -15.58 -33.90
C SER A 16 -13.98 -15.76 -32.66
N LEU A 17 -13.86 -16.93 -32.04
CA LEU A 17 -14.22 -17.13 -30.65
C LEU A 17 -13.34 -16.16 -29.86
N GLY A 18 -13.88 -14.98 -29.61
CA GLY A 18 -13.40 -14.09 -28.58
C GLY A 18 -13.45 -14.86 -27.27
N LEU A 19 -12.36 -15.53 -26.94
CA LEU A 19 -12.03 -15.90 -25.58
C LEU A 19 -11.82 -14.59 -24.85
N SER A 20 -12.92 -13.96 -24.45
CA SER A 20 -12.90 -13.02 -23.35
C SER A 20 -12.31 -13.81 -22.18
N ALA A 21 -11.02 -13.63 -21.93
CA ALA A 21 -10.43 -14.06 -20.69
C ALA A 21 -11.37 -13.57 -19.57
N PRO A 22 -11.72 -14.40 -18.58
CA PRO A 22 -12.39 -13.85 -17.43
C PRO A 22 -11.44 -12.80 -16.88
N ALA A 23 -11.86 -11.53 -16.92
CA ALA A 23 -11.30 -10.55 -16.01
C ALA A 23 -11.50 -11.17 -14.64
N GLN A 24 -10.47 -11.80 -14.09
CA GLN A 24 -10.45 -12.21 -12.69
C GLN A 24 -10.72 -10.92 -11.95
N ALA A 25 -11.97 -10.76 -11.51
CA ALA A 25 -12.36 -9.71 -10.61
C ALA A 25 -11.33 -9.78 -9.49
N GLN A 26 -10.45 -8.78 -9.46
CA GLN A 26 -9.42 -8.65 -8.47
C GLN A 26 -10.17 -8.66 -7.17
N GLN A 27 -10.16 -9.80 -6.47
CA GLN A 27 -10.94 -9.98 -5.27
C GLN A 27 -10.47 -8.89 -4.33
N THR A 28 -11.26 -7.83 -4.21
CA THR A 28 -10.93 -6.69 -3.38
C THR A 28 -11.03 -7.23 -1.97
N SER A 29 -9.90 -7.72 -1.45
CA SER A 29 -9.79 -8.18 -0.07
C SER A 29 -10.36 -7.07 0.78
N THR A 30 -11.49 -7.29 1.44
CA THR A 30 -12.07 -6.31 2.38
C THR A 30 -11.35 -6.37 3.72
N THR A 31 -10.41 -7.29 3.86
CA THR A 31 -9.62 -7.48 5.06
C THR A 31 -8.81 -6.21 5.34
N GLN A 32 -9.08 -5.64 6.51
CA GLN A 32 -8.32 -4.52 7.04
C GLN A 32 -6.84 -4.90 7.12
N LEU A 33 -6.01 -3.95 6.73
CA LEU A 33 -4.56 -4.08 6.74
C LEU A 33 -3.99 -3.11 7.78
N LYS A 34 -3.03 -3.61 8.56
CA LYS A 34 -2.22 -2.79 9.47
C LYS A 34 -0.73 -2.92 9.15
N SER A 35 0.01 -1.85 9.35
CA SER A 35 1.47 -1.88 9.48
C SER A 35 1.82 -1.44 10.89
N ILE A 36 2.81 -2.06 11.52
CA ILE A 36 3.26 -1.78 12.87
C ILE A 36 4.77 -1.56 12.83
N HIS A 37 5.21 -0.48 13.46
CA HIS A 37 6.60 -0.08 13.60
C HIS A 37 6.88 0.12 15.09
N LEU A 38 7.59 -0.83 15.71
CA LEU A 38 7.96 -0.80 17.13
C LEU A 38 9.44 -0.44 17.24
N PHE A 39 9.79 0.61 17.97
CA PHE A 39 11.17 1.12 18.02
C PHE A 39 11.46 1.90 19.30
N ASP A 40 12.74 2.05 19.60
CA ASP A 40 13.21 3.12 20.48
C ASP A 40 13.66 4.29 19.61
N MET A 41 13.44 5.52 20.07
CA MET A 41 13.73 6.71 19.28
C MET A 41 15.23 6.76 18.92
N PRO A 42 15.60 6.68 17.63
CA PRO A 42 17.00 6.67 17.24
C PRO A 42 17.64 8.06 17.39
N ALA A 43 18.96 8.10 17.49
CA ALA A 43 19.70 9.34 17.65
C ALA A 43 19.39 10.37 16.53
N GLY A 44 19.07 11.60 16.94
CA GLY A 44 18.73 12.70 16.03
C GLY A 44 17.34 12.59 15.40
N VAL A 45 16.45 11.76 15.95
CA VAL A 45 15.00 11.84 15.73
C VAL A 45 14.34 12.26 17.04
N THR A 46 13.31 13.11 16.96
CA THR A 46 12.55 13.58 18.12
C THR A 46 11.07 13.25 17.93
N GLU A 47 10.32 13.15 19.05
CA GLU A 47 8.86 12.98 19.00
C GLU A 47 8.20 14.04 18.12
N ALA A 48 8.58 15.31 18.29
CA ALA A 48 8.04 16.43 17.52
C ALA A 48 8.31 16.28 16.02
N LYS A 49 9.54 15.89 15.63
CA LYS A 49 9.90 15.72 14.22
C LYS A 49 9.12 14.58 13.58
N LEU A 50 9.02 13.43 14.27
CA LEU A 50 8.28 12.28 13.78
C LEU A 50 6.77 12.56 13.70
N SER A 51 6.20 13.19 14.74
CA SER A 51 4.79 13.57 14.77
C SER A 51 4.43 14.55 13.65
N ALA A 52 5.31 15.51 13.34
CA ALA A 52 5.09 16.47 12.27
C ALA A 52 4.99 15.79 10.90
N VAL A 53 5.95 14.91 10.56
CA VAL A 53 5.93 14.21 9.27
C VAL A 53 4.76 13.23 9.15
N ILE A 54 4.38 12.54 10.24
CA ILE A 54 3.17 11.71 10.29
C ILE A 54 1.91 12.56 10.05
N GLY A 55 1.84 13.75 10.65
CA GLY A 55 0.73 14.69 10.46
C GLY A 55 0.61 15.19 9.02
N GLU A 56 1.73 15.44 8.33
CA GLU A 56 1.73 15.80 6.90
C GLU A 56 1.16 14.66 6.03
N LEU A 57 1.60 13.41 6.26
CA LEU A 57 1.07 12.24 5.55
C LEU A 57 -0.44 12.08 5.78
N ASN A 58 -0.90 12.17 7.03
CA ASN A 58 -2.32 12.08 7.35
C ASN A 58 -3.15 13.19 6.71
N THR A 59 -2.58 14.39 6.57
CA THR A 59 -3.24 15.50 5.87
C THR A 59 -3.45 15.19 4.39
N VAL A 60 -2.44 14.60 3.74
CA VAL A 60 -2.55 14.15 2.34
C VAL A 60 -3.59 13.02 2.22
N ILE A 61 -3.51 12.00 3.07
CA ILE A 61 -4.44 10.86 3.07
C ILE A 61 -5.90 11.33 3.22
N LYS A 62 -6.15 12.28 4.13
CA LYS A 62 -7.47 12.88 4.31
C LYS A 62 -7.94 13.64 3.08
N ARG A 63 -7.05 14.40 2.42
CA ARG A 63 -7.36 15.13 1.18
C ARG A 63 -7.70 14.18 0.02
N LEU A 64 -7.10 13.00 -0.02
CA LEU A 64 -7.42 11.94 -0.98
C LEU A 64 -8.77 11.23 -0.70
N GLY A 65 -9.49 11.62 0.35
CA GLY A 65 -10.82 11.10 0.69
C GLY A 65 -10.81 9.92 1.67
N TYR A 66 -9.66 9.57 2.25
CA TYR A 66 -9.53 8.40 3.14
C TYR A 66 -9.43 8.81 4.62
N SER A 67 -10.47 9.43 5.18
CA SER A 67 -10.46 9.94 6.57
C SER A 67 -10.25 8.87 7.66
N ASN A 68 -10.52 7.60 7.33
CA ASN A 68 -10.40 6.47 8.25
C ASN A 68 -9.09 5.68 8.05
N ALA A 69 -8.21 6.18 7.18
CA ALA A 69 -6.89 5.62 6.91
C ALA A 69 -5.79 6.56 7.41
N GLY A 70 -4.61 6.00 7.62
CA GLY A 70 -3.41 6.77 7.95
C GLY A 70 -2.67 6.25 9.17
N TYR A 71 -1.80 7.09 9.68
CA TYR A 71 -0.83 6.72 10.71
C TYR A 71 -1.20 7.27 12.08
N THR A 72 -0.90 6.50 13.13
CA THR A 72 -1.01 6.97 14.51
C THR A 72 0.26 6.64 15.28
N LEU A 73 0.82 7.62 15.99
CA LEU A 73 2.02 7.48 16.82
C LEU A 73 1.62 7.35 18.28
N TYR A 74 2.22 6.38 18.96
CA TYR A 74 2.04 6.06 20.36
C TYR A 74 3.40 5.97 21.06
N LYS A 75 3.37 6.13 22.37
CA LYS A 75 4.49 5.84 23.25
C LYS A 75 4.00 5.08 24.47
N VAL A 76 4.88 4.29 25.07
CA VAL A 76 4.61 3.62 26.34
C VAL A 76 4.31 4.66 27.40
N ASP A 77 3.22 4.44 28.14
CA ASP A 77 2.89 5.19 29.34
C ASP A 77 3.41 4.44 30.59
N GLY A 78 4.09 5.14 31.48
CA GLY A 78 4.62 4.57 32.72
C GLY A 78 5.93 3.79 32.62
N LYS A 79 6.15 2.88 33.58
CA LYS A 79 7.34 2.04 33.73
C LYS A 79 7.01 0.62 33.27
N GLY A 80 7.95 -0.08 32.62
CA GLY A 80 7.77 -1.51 32.28
C GLY A 80 8.21 -1.94 30.88
N ALA A 81 8.72 -1.02 30.04
CA ALA A 81 9.30 -1.36 28.75
C ALA A 81 10.74 -0.86 28.64
N ASP A 82 11.69 -1.79 28.64
CA ASP A 82 13.12 -1.49 28.48
C ASP A 82 13.51 -1.29 27.00
N LYS A 83 12.62 -1.68 26.07
CA LYS A 83 12.79 -1.56 24.62
C LYS A 83 11.46 -1.29 23.94
N TYR A 84 11.51 -0.80 22.70
CA TYR A 84 10.35 -0.52 21.85
C TYR A 84 9.35 0.44 22.50
N ARG A 85 9.88 1.53 23.07
CA ARG A 85 9.10 2.52 23.81
C ARG A 85 8.17 3.35 22.94
N TYR A 86 8.33 3.28 21.63
CA TYR A 86 7.49 3.95 20.64
C TYR A 86 6.89 2.94 19.67
N PHE A 87 5.70 3.27 19.20
CA PHE A 87 4.98 2.51 18.20
C PHE A 87 4.28 3.48 17.25
N PHE A 88 4.40 3.30 15.94
CA PHE A 88 3.37 3.84 15.05
C PHE A 88 2.74 2.75 14.21
N GLU A 89 1.45 2.86 13.98
CA GLU A 89 0.72 2.03 13.03
C GLU A 89 0.32 2.81 11.80
N GLY A 90 0.24 2.12 10.66
CA GLY A 90 -0.62 2.50 9.55
C GLY A 90 -1.90 1.66 9.60
N ASN A 91 -3.06 2.31 9.56
CA ASN A 91 -4.38 1.70 9.52
C ASN A 91 -4.98 1.87 8.13
N TRP A 92 -5.30 0.77 7.45
CA TRP A 92 -5.73 0.79 6.05
C TRP A 92 -7.01 -0.02 5.87
N PRO A 93 -8.05 0.53 5.22
CA PRO A 93 -9.30 -0.19 4.98
C PRO A 93 -9.10 -1.54 4.29
N ASN A 94 -8.17 -1.60 3.33
CA ASN A 94 -7.73 -2.81 2.66
C ASN A 94 -6.44 -2.57 1.86
N ALA A 95 -5.89 -3.64 1.28
CA ALA A 95 -4.70 -3.59 0.45
C ALA A 95 -4.84 -2.70 -0.81
N SER A 96 -6.02 -2.65 -1.44
CA SER A 96 -6.24 -1.81 -2.63
C SER A 96 -6.20 -0.32 -2.27
N VAL A 97 -6.84 0.08 -1.17
CA VAL A 97 -6.80 1.45 -0.67
C VAL A 97 -5.38 1.83 -0.23
N TYR A 98 -4.68 0.94 0.48
CA TYR A 98 -3.26 1.13 0.81
C TYR A 98 -2.45 1.46 -0.44
N GLN A 99 -2.59 0.65 -1.50
CA GLN A 99 -1.85 0.82 -2.74
C GLN A 99 -2.18 2.16 -3.42
N LYS A 100 -3.48 2.48 -3.56
CA LYS A 100 -3.93 3.75 -4.15
C LYS A 100 -3.37 4.97 -3.44
N ILE A 101 -3.29 4.93 -2.11
CA ILE A 101 -2.70 6.02 -1.31
C ILE A 101 -1.20 6.11 -1.57
N HIS A 102 -0.47 5.01 -1.53
CA HIS A 102 1.00 5.00 -1.64
C HIS A 102 1.51 5.26 -3.07
N ASP A 103 0.69 4.99 -4.07
CA ASP A 103 0.97 5.30 -5.48
C ASP A 103 0.63 6.76 -5.85
N ASP A 104 -0.08 7.49 -4.99
CA ASP A 104 -0.43 8.87 -5.26
C ASP A 104 0.81 9.78 -5.17
N LYS A 105 1.00 10.64 -6.18
CA LYS A 105 2.17 11.53 -6.26
C LYS A 105 2.29 12.45 -5.05
N SER A 106 1.17 13.00 -4.57
CA SER A 106 1.18 13.92 -3.43
C SER A 106 1.58 13.19 -2.13
N PHE A 107 1.22 11.91 -2.02
CA PHE A 107 1.68 11.07 -0.93
C PHE A 107 3.17 10.79 -1.04
N GLN A 108 3.66 10.36 -2.22
CA GLN A 108 5.09 10.10 -2.44
C GLN A 108 5.97 11.32 -2.19
N GLU A 109 5.49 12.53 -2.53
CA GLU A 109 6.20 13.77 -2.23
C GLU A 109 6.28 14.06 -0.72
N ALA A 110 5.20 13.82 0.02
CA ALA A 110 5.22 13.92 1.48
C ALA A 110 6.09 12.82 2.11
N ASP A 111 6.05 11.60 1.59
CA ASP A 111 6.79 10.43 2.09
C ASP A 111 8.31 10.60 1.94
N LYS A 112 8.81 11.32 0.93
CA LYS A 112 10.24 11.67 0.84
C LYS A 112 10.77 12.37 2.10
N LYS A 113 9.94 13.21 2.74
CA LYS A 113 10.30 13.88 4.00
C LYS A 113 10.33 12.89 5.17
N LEU A 114 9.39 11.94 5.18
CA LEU A 114 9.40 10.85 6.13
C LEU A 114 10.65 9.99 5.95
N GLY A 115 11.06 9.68 4.72
CA GLY A 115 12.22 8.82 4.41
C GLY A 115 13.48 9.18 5.19
N ALA A 116 13.85 10.47 5.29
CA ALA A 116 15.03 10.89 6.05
C ALA A 116 14.94 10.61 7.57
N VAL A 117 13.74 10.61 8.13
CA VAL A 117 13.46 10.24 9.54
C VAL A 117 13.34 8.73 9.68
N TYR A 118 12.62 8.11 8.75
CA TYR A 118 12.22 6.73 8.79
C TYR A 118 13.36 5.77 8.50
N GLU A 119 14.35 6.11 7.68
CA GLU A 119 15.54 5.26 7.49
C GLU A 119 16.29 5.01 8.81
N LYS A 120 16.31 5.99 9.74
CA LYS A 120 16.89 5.79 11.07
C LYS A 120 16.04 4.86 11.95
N ILE A 121 14.72 4.92 11.79
CA ILE A 121 13.77 4.06 12.53
C ILE A 121 13.86 2.63 11.99
N LYS A 122 13.88 2.44 10.66
CA LYS A 122 14.05 1.15 9.98
C LYS A 122 15.27 0.37 10.46
N ALA A 123 16.34 1.06 10.82
CA ALA A 123 17.57 0.43 11.30
C ALA A 123 17.42 -0.23 12.69
N VAL A 124 16.39 0.13 13.46
CA VAL A 124 16.20 -0.32 14.86
C VAL A 124 14.83 -0.93 15.12
N GLU A 125 13.90 -0.82 14.18
CA GLU A 125 12.52 -1.22 14.40
C GLU A 125 12.27 -2.73 14.30
N LEU A 126 11.22 -3.16 14.98
CA LEU A 126 10.49 -4.37 14.67
C LEU A 126 9.28 -3.99 13.79
N TYR A 127 9.37 -4.28 12.50
CA TYR A 127 8.29 -4.04 11.54
C TYR A 127 7.40 -5.27 11.34
N ARG A 128 6.08 -5.08 11.30
CA ARG A 128 5.11 -6.12 10.90
C ARG A 128 4.03 -5.54 10.02
N ARG A 129 3.68 -6.29 8.96
CA ARG A 129 2.48 -6.07 8.17
C ARG A 129 1.47 -7.14 8.55
N LEU A 130 0.27 -6.74 8.95
CA LEU A 130 -0.74 -7.61 9.54
C LEU A 130 -2.06 -7.46 8.82
N VAL A 131 -2.83 -8.54 8.79
CA VAL A 131 -4.22 -8.55 8.34
C VAL A 131 -5.12 -8.91 9.52
N ARG A 132 -6.32 -8.35 9.56
CA ARG A 132 -7.30 -8.70 10.60
C ARG A 132 -7.73 -10.16 10.44
N VAL A 133 -7.59 -10.95 11.51
CA VAL A 133 -8.22 -12.28 11.61
C VAL A 133 -9.72 -12.07 11.92
N PRO A 134 -10.64 -12.76 11.22
CA PRO A 134 -12.09 -12.65 11.44
C PRO A 134 -12.50 -12.92 12.89
#